data_AF-A0A6P0T1E1-F1
#
_entry.id   AF-A0A6P0T1E1-F1
#
_cell.length_a   1.000
_cell.length_b   1.000
_cell.length_c   1.000
_cell.angle_alpha   90.00
_cell.angle_beta   90.00
_cell.angle_gamma   90.00
#
_symmetry.space_group_name_H-M   'P 1'
#
loop_
_entity.id
_entity.type
_entity.pdbx_description
1 polymer ?
#
loop_
_entity_poly.entity_id
_entity_poly.type
_entity_poly.pdbx_seq_one_letter_code
_entity_poly.pdbx_strand_id
1 'polypeptide(L)'
;MIAEDNLSKTPPSSWDYLKLMSVNAPVSVAKCNLDNTITAKSLTWVKRSLGSKILVVIAPDVESPEFLANGVIDGANSVILRSDTDGVRQITVALATGCYRSLHVISHGSPGRVYLAQTVLCVETLEQYRRELLEWGVDEVALYGCRVGAGNSAKAFLVEIGKLLKAHVSGSSRLTGNSLRQHNWILDFSTGKSWNSIRSGLRPEVMEQYRGLLSNSIELFPIHEIESNLYKINFLPTDRVFALEQRLVSTSKSSLFLVGNSQAS
;
A
#
# COMPACT_ATOMS: atom_id res chain seq x y z
N MET A 1 14.30 -31.01 -45.00
CA MET A 1 13.60 -31.06 -43.69
C MET A 1 14.31 -30.09 -42.76
N ILE A 2 13.81 -28.86 -42.67
CA ILE A 2 14.24 -27.90 -41.65
C ILE A 2 13.06 -27.84 -40.69
N ALA A 3 13.28 -28.26 -39.46
CA ALA A 3 12.27 -28.22 -38.41
C ALA A 3 12.04 -26.76 -38.01
N GLU A 4 10.81 -26.29 -38.14
CA GLU A 4 10.37 -25.04 -37.54
C GLU A 4 10.12 -25.30 -36.05
N ASP A 5 11.03 -24.85 -35.20
CA ASP A 5 10.79 -24.77 -33.76
C ASP A 5 9.72 -23.71 -33.48
N ASN A 6 8.50 -24.20 -33.26
CA ASN A 6 7.39 -23.48 -32.67
C ASN A 6 7.71 -23.17 -31.19
N LEU A 7 8.60 -22.20 -30.96
CA LEU A 7 8.76 -21.61 -29.63
C LEU A 7 7.51 -20.75 -29.37
N SER A 8 6.67 -21.19 -28.43
CA SER A 8 5.52 -20.46 -27.95
C SER A 8 5.96 -19.09 -27.43
N LYS A 9 5.84 -18.06 -28.26
CA LYS A 9 6.07 -16.67 -27.87
C LYS A 9 4.86 -16.23 -27.04
N THR A 10 4.89 -16.52 -25.75
CA THR A 10 4.07 -15.73 -24.82
C THR A 10 4.49 -14.27 -24.98
N PRO A 11 3.56 -13.33 -25.17
CA PRO A 11 3.91 -11.92 -25.24
C PRO A 11 4.66 -11.54 -23.95
N PRO A 12 5.70 -10.69 -24.03
CA PRO A 12 6.45 -10.28 -22.85
C PRO A 12 5.49 -9.72 -21.79
N SER A 13 5.78 -9.98 -20.52
CA SER A 13 4.96 -9.40 -19.45
C SER A 13 5.02 -7.87 -19.54
N SER A 14 3.99 -7.18 -19.05
CA SER A 14 3.97 -5.70 -19.00
C SER A 14 5.28 -5.14 -18.41
N TRP A 15 5.87 -5.86 -17.45
CA TRP A 15 7.14 -5.50 -16.81
C TRP A 15 8.38 -5.69 -17.71
N ASP A 16 8.38 -6.67 -18.60
CA ASP A 16 9.48 -6.83 -19.57
C ASP A 16 9.48 -5.67 -20.57
N TYR A 17 8.28 -5.21 -20.99
CA TYR A 17 8.14 -3.99 -21.78
C TYR A 17 8.62 -2.74 -21.03
N LEU A 18 8.24 -2.58 -19.76
CA LEU A 18 8.66 -1.43 -18.94
C LEU A 18 10.18 -1.41 -18.72
N LYS A 19 10.80 -2.57 -18.46
CA LYS A 19 12.27 -2.69 -18.34
C LYS A 19 12.98 -2.34 -19.64
N LEU A 20 12.49 -2.83 -20.77
CA LEU A 20 13.08 -2.49 -22.08
C LEU A 20 12.98 -0.99 -22.38
N MET A 21 11.91 -0.32 -21.92
CA MET A 21 11.78 1.14 -22.03
C MET A 21 12.64 1.91 -21.01
N SER A 22 12.96 1.35 -19.84
CA SER A 22 13.74 2.03 -18.80
C SER A 22 15.26 1.97 -19.01
N VAL A 23 15.78 0.87 -19.59
CA VAL A 23 17.25 0.64 -19.72
C VAL A 23 17.90 1.58 -20.76
N ASN A 24 17.12 2.17 -21.68
CA ASN A 24 17.59 3.10 -22.72
C ASN A 24 17.01 4.53 -22.60
N ALA A 25 16.31 4.85 -21.51
CA ALA A 25 15.69 6.17 -21.35
C ALA A 25 16.65 7.16 -20.65
N PRO A 26 17.07 8.26 -21.30
CA PRO A 26 17.66 9.37 -20.56
C PRO A 26 16.63 9.91 -19.56
N VAL A 27 17.10 10.15 -18.32
CA VAL A 27 16.45 10.81 -17.17
C VAL A 27 15.11 11.48 -17.52
N SER A 28 14.01 10.80 -17.17
CA SER A 28 12.62 11.08 -17.55
C SER A 28 12.02 12.38 -16.98
N VAL A 29 12.67 13.03 -16.01
CA VAL A 29 12.19 14.30 -15.43
C VAL A 29 12.13 15.42 -16.49
N ALA A 30 12.99 15.37 -17.52
CA ALA A 30 13.01 16.33 -18.62
C ALA A 30 11.91 16.11 -19.68
N LYS A 31 11.16 15.00 -19.64
CA LYS A 31 10.17 14.69 -20.68
C LYS A 31 8.81 15.34 -20.43
N CYS A 32 8.51 15.66 -19.17
CA CYS A 32 7.23 16.26 -18.76
C CYS A 32 7.37 17.72 -18.31
N ASN A 33 8.59 18.14 -17.95
CA ASN A 33 8.99 19.55 -17.94
C ASN A 33 9.60 19.88 -19.29
N LEU A 34 8.79 20.49 -20.15
CA LEU A 34 9.28 21.16 -21.35
C LEU A 34 10.15 22.35 -20.92
N ASP A 35 11.45 22.13 -20.68
CA ASP A 35 12.34 23.19 -20.22
C ASP A 35 12.77 24.13 -21.36
N ASN A 36 12.53 25.43 -21.09
CA ASN A 36 13.43 26.56 -21.38
C ASN A 36 13.49 27.25 -22.76
N THR A 37 12.39 27.39 -23.49
CA THR A 37 12.32 28.45 -24.53
C THR A 37 10.96 29.13 -24.66
N ILE A 38 10.04 28.83 -23.75
CA ILE A 38 8.65 29.24 -23.86
C ILE A 38 8.30 30.10 -22.66
N THR A 39 7.98 31.37 -22.90
CA THR A 39 7.60 32.34 -21.87
C THR A 39 6.48 31.81 -20.98
N ALA A 40 6.43 32.22 -19.71
CA ALA A 40 5.52 31.68 -18.68
C ALA A 40 4.02 31.60 -19.08
N LYS A 41 3.59 32.45 -20.01
CA LYS A 41 2.23 32.47 -20.58
C LYS A 41 1.92 31.29 -21.51
N SER A 42 2.97 30.64 -22.03
CA SER A 42 2.87 29.55 -22.97
C SER A 42 3.13 28.17 -22.34
N LEU A 43 3.74 28.11 -21.16
CA LEU A 43 3.80 26.90 -20.34
C LEU A 43 2.44 26.50 -19.78
N THR A 44 1.57 27.46 -19.48
CA THR A 44 0.23 27.19 -18.90
C THR A 44 -0.73 26.54 -19.89
N TRP A 45 -0.69 26.85 -21.20
CA TRP A 45 -1.52 26.17 -22.19
C TRP A 45 -0.92 24.85 -22.66
N VAL A 46 0.41 24.69 -22.72
CA VAL A 46 1.07 23.41 -23.04
C VAL A 46 0.88 22.39 -21.91
N LYS A 47 1.06 22.80 -20.64
CA LYS A 47 0.70 21.95 -19.48
C LYS A 47 -0.78 21.56 -19.47
N ARG A 48 -1.65 22.38 -20.05
CA ARG A 48 -3.11 22.16 -20.09
C ARG A 48 -3.57 21.40 -21.34
N SER A 49 -2.79 21.40 -22.42
CA SER A 49 -3.08 20.68 -23.67
C SER A 49 -2.60 19.24 -23.65
N LEU A 50 -1.52 18.96 -22.90
CA LEU A 50 -1.14 17.61 -22.48
C LEU A 50 -2.02 17.25 -21.29
N GLY A 51 -3.26 16.83 -21.54
CA GLY A 51 -4.24 16.52 -20.49
C GLY A 51 -3.63 15.72 -19.34
N SER A 52 -4.00 16.03 -18.09
CA SER A 52 -3.50 15.37 -16.87
C SER A 52 -3.70 13.87 -16.93
N LYS A 53 -2.69 13.13 -17.42
CA LYS A 53 -2.74 11.67 -17.43
C LYS A 53 -2.63 11.17 -16.00
N ILE A 54 -3.50 10.23 -15.68
CA ILE A 54 -3.53 9.54 -14.39
C ILE A 54 -2.80 8.21 -14.58
N LEU A 55 -1.87 7.89 -13.68
CA LEU A 55 -1.37 6.55 -13.51
C LEU A 55 -2.03 5.93 -12.28
N VAL A 56 -2.69 4.79 -12.45
CA VAL A 56 -3.26 3.98 -11.37
C VAL A 56 -2.32 2.80 -11.10
N VAL A 57 -1.63 2.83 -9.98
CA VAL A 57 -0.78 1.75 -9.49
C VAL A 57 -1.58 0.89 -8.53
N ILE A 58 -1.55 -0.42 -8.72
CA ILE A 58 -2.29 -1.39 -7.92
C ILE A 58 -1.30 -2.35 -7.28
N ALA A 59 -1.32 -2.46 -5.95
CA ALA A 59 -0.55 -3.47 -5.25
C ALA A 59 -1.11 -4.88 -5.53
N PRO A 60 -0.27 -5.92 -5.67
CA PRO A 60 -0.71 -7.24 -6.16
C PRO A 60 -1.48 -8.04 -5.12
N ASP A 61 -1.39 -7.66 -3.85
CA ASP A 61 -1.95 -8.35 -2.70
C ASP A 61 -3.37 -7.89 -2.35
N VAL A 62 -3.87 -6.82 -2.98
CA VAL A 62 -5.29 -6.46 -2.87
C VAL A 62 -6.16 -7.49 -3.57
N GLU A 63 -7.42 -7.60 -3.17
CA GLU A 63 -8.37 -8.51 -3.79
C GLU A 63 -8.60 -8.15 -5.27
N SER A 64 -8.61 -9.13 -6.17
CA SER A 64 -8.93 -8.93 -7.60
C SER A 64 -8.22 -7.73 -8.27
N PRO A 65 -6.89 -7.65 -8.25
CA PRO A 65 -6.15 -6.48 -8.76
C PRO A 65 -6.38 -6.25 -10.26
N GLU A 66 -6.62 -7.30 -11.04
CA GLU A 66 -6.96 -7.21 -12.47
C GLU A 66 -8.32 -6.55 -12.70
N PHE A 67 -9.28 -6.75 -11.80
CA PHE A 67 -10.58 -6.09 -11.88
C PHE A 67 -10.42 -4.57 -11.71
N LEU A 68 -9.59 -4.15 -10.77
CA LEU A 68 -9.25 -2.73 -10.57
C LEU A 68 -8.49 -2.16 -11.76
N ALA A 69 -7.50 -2.89 -12.31
CA ALA A 69 -6.70 -2.44 -13.44
C ALA A 69 -7.54 -2.24 -14.71
N ASN A 70 -8.42 -3.20 -15.00
CA ASN A 70 -9.37 -3.09 -16.12
C ASN A 70 -10.46 -2.03 -15.86
N GLY A 71 -10.59 -1.58 -14.61
CA GLY A 71 -11.58 -0.66 -14.12
C GLY A 71 -11.23 0.82 -14.19
N VAL A 72 -10.03 1.17 -14.68
CA VAL A 72 -9.61 2.57 -14.79
C VAL A 72 -10.42 3.35 -15.81
N ILE A 73 -10.60 4.65 -15.59
CA ILE A 73 -11.33 5.51 -16.52
C ILE A 73 -10.58 5.74 -17.83
N ASP A 74 -11.31 6.18 -18.86
CA ASP A 74 -10.71 6.55 -20.13
C ASP A 74 -9.64 7.64 -19.97
N GLY A 75 -8.52 7.43 -20.67
CA GLY A 75 -7.34 8.31 -20.62
C GLY A 75 -6.45 8.13 -19.38
N ALA A 76 -6.78 7.22 -18.46
CA ALA A 76 -5.87 6.77 -17.41
C ALA A 76 -5.11 5.51 -17.83
N ASN A 77 -3.89 5.34 -17.31
CA ASN A 77 -3.12 4.12 -17.45
C ASN A 77 -3.13 3.37 -16.12
N SER A 78 -3.04 2.03 -16.17
CA SER A 78 -2.93 1.21 -14.97
C SER A 78 -1.68 0.32 -15.00
N VAL A 79 -1.10 0.05 -13.84
CA VAL A 79 -0.06 -0.96 -13.66
C VAL A 79 -0.29 -1.73 -12.36
N ILE A 80 -0.18 -3.06 -12.42
CA ILE A 80 -0.16 -3.92 -11.24
C ILE A 80 1.31 -4.18 -10.88
N LEU A 81 1.67 -3.87 -9.63
CA LEU A 81 3.01 -4.10 -9.10
C LEU A 81 3.30 -5.60 -9.01
N ARG A 82 4.57 -5.98 -9.10
CA ARG A 82 5.03 -7.32 -8.79
C ARG A 82 5.16 -7.50 -7.29
N SER A 83 4.78 -8.69 -6.80
CA SER A 83 4.82 -9.06 -5.38
C SER A 83 6.22 -9.31 -4.83
N ASP A 84 7.23 -9.44 -5.69
CA ASP A 84 8.58 -9.90 -5.35
C ASP A 84 9.66 -8.82 -5.46
N THR A 85 9.28 -7.58 -5.78
CA THR A 85 10.23 -6.48 -5.94
C THR A 85 9.75 -5.21 -5.24
N ASP A 86 10.68 -4.27 -5.07
CA ASP A 86 10.46 -3.00 -4.37
C ASP A 86 9.38 -2.15 -5.06
N GLY A 87 8.28 -1.90 -4.35
CA GLY A 87 7.12 -1.20 -4.91
C GLY A 87 7.40 0.27 -5.26
N VAL A 88 8.24 0.97 -4.48
CA VAL A 88 8.55 2.38 -4.76
C VAL A 88 9.38 2.49 -6.04
N ARG A 89 10.37 1.63 -6.23
CA ARG A 89 11.17 1.61 -7.47
C ARG A 89 10.33 1.24 -8.69
N GLN A 90 9.39 0.32 -8.53
CA GLN A 90 8.44 -0.03 -9.59
C GLN A 90 7.55 1.15 -9.99
N ILE A 91 7.06 1.94 -9.03
CA ILE A 91 6.31 3.17 -9.30
C ILE A 91 7.19 4.18 -10.05
N THR A 92 8.44 4.38 -9.62
CA THR A 92 9.38 5.28 -10.30
C THR A 92 9.58 4.88 -11.77
N VAL A 93 9.79 3.59 -12.05
CA VAL A 93 9.91 3.07 -13.42
C VAL A 93 8.62 3.28 -14.20
N ALA A 94 7.45 3.00 -13.60
CA ALA A 94 6.17 3.16 -14.27
C ALA A 94 5.89 4.63 -14.64
N LEU A 95 6.17 5.56 -13.72
CA LEU A 95 6.02 7.00 -13.97
C LEU A 95 6.95 7.49 -15.08
N ALA A 96 8.15 6.93 -15.23
CA ALA A 96 9.09 7.29 -16.28
C ALA A 96 8.61 6.96 -17.71
N THR A 97 7.57 6.12 -17.86
CA THR A 97 7.06 5.68 -19.17
C THR A 97 6.13 6.68 -19.85
N GLY A 98 5.68 7.70 -19.14
CA GLY A 98 4.74 8.68 -19.66
C GLY A 98 4.79 9.99 -18.89
N CYS A 99 3.95 10.93 -19.29
CA CYS A 99 3.77 12.17 -18.54
C CYS A 99 2.49 12.15 -17.74
N TYR A 100 2.63 11.67 -16.50
CA TYR A 100 1.56 11.60 -15.53
C TYR A 100 1.61 12.83 -14.63
N ARG A 101 0.45 13.46 -14.43
CA ARG A 101 0.30 14.58 -13.48
C ARG A 101 -0.32 14.13 -12.16
N SER A 102 -0.92 12.94 -12.17
CA SER A 102 -1.67 12.37 -11.07
C SER A 102 -1.32 10.89 -10.89
N LEU A 103 -0.98 10.52 -9.66
CA LEU A 103 -0.69 9.13 -9.28
C LEU A 103 -1.77 8.65 -8.30
N HIS A 104 -2.46 7.58 -8.67
CA HIS A 104 -3.43 6.90 -7.82
C HIS A 104 -2.81 5.59 -7.38
N VAL A 105 -2.65 5.39 -6.07
CA VAL A 105 -2.10 4.16 -5.51
C VAL A 105 -3.23 3.42 -4.81
N ILE A 106 -3.54 2.21 -5.28
CA ILE A 106 -4.52 1.32 -4.67
C ILE A 106 -3.77 0.19 -4.00
N SER A 107 -3.82 0.13 -2.69
CA SER A 107 -3.06 -0.84 -1.91
C SER A 107 -3.70 -1.10 -0.57
N HIS A 108 -3.19 -2.08 0.17
CA HIS A 108 -3.47 -2.13 1.59
C HIS A 108 -2.89 -0.90 2.32
N GLY A 109 -3.50 -0.55 3.44
CA GLY A 109 -3.08 0.57 4.28
C GLY A 109 -3.29 0.31 5.77
N SER A 110 -2.60 1.11 6.57
CA SER A 110 -2.87 1.33 7.99
C SER A 110 -2.45 2.78 8.35
N PRO A 111 -2.73 3.30 9.57
CA PRO A 111 -2.38 4.67 9.94
C PRO A 111 -0.93 5.06 9.60
N GLY A 112 -0.77 5.95 8.61
CA GLY A 112 0.53 6.46 8.15
C GLY A 112 1.40 5.47 7.37
N ARG A 113 0.83 4.36 6.87
CA ARG A 113 1.57 3.32 6.15
C ARG A 113 0.82 2.88 4.88
N VAL A 114 1.56 2.81 3.78
CA VAL A 114 1.09 2.29 2.48
C VAL A 114 1.90 1.04 2.13
N TYR A 115 1.23 -0.07 1.83
CA TYR A 115 1.86 -1.35 1.55
C TYR A 115 1.97 -1.58 0.05
N LEU A 116 3.18 -1.56 -0.51
CA LEU A 116 3.47 -1.66 -1.93
C LEU A 116 4.26 -2.95 -2.18
N ALA A 117 3.57 -4.09 -2.25
CA ALA A 117 4.19 -5.40 -2.29
C ALA A 117 5.13 -5.63 -1.09
N GLN A 118 6.44 -5.78 -1.30
CA GLN A 118 7.43 -5.96 -0.22
C GLN A 118 7.84 -4.65 0.46
N THR A 119 7.36 -3.52 -0.02
CA THR A 119 7.75 -2.20 0.48
C THR A 119 6.66 -1.62 1.36
N VAL A 120 7.04 -1.12 2.55
CA VAL A 120 6.16 -0.25 3.34
C VAL A 120 6.64 1.19 3.19
N LEU A 121 5.79 2.04 2.63
CA LEU A 121 6.03 3.48 2.52
C LEU A 121 5.38 4.19 3.71
N CYS A 122 6.22 4.73 4.58
CA CYS A 122 5.85 5.39 5.83
C CYS A 122 6.96 6.39 6.22
N VAL A 123 6.76 7.18 7.28
CA VAL A 123 7.76 8.20 7.71
C VAL A 123 9.15 7.60 7.90
N GLU A 124 9.23 6.41 8.49
CA GLU A 124 10.51 5.73 8.76
C GLU A 124 11.28 5.36 7.48
N THR A 125 10.59 5.20 6.35
CA THR A 125 11.19 4.77 5.07
C THR A 125 11.31 5.88 4.03
N LEU A 126 10.77 7.09 4.29
CA LEU A 126 10.82 8.19 3.32
C LEU A 126 12.25 8.58 2.93
N GLU A 127 13.18 8.63 3.89
CA GLU A 127 14.56 9.03 3.60
C GLU A 127 15.28 8.00 2.71
N GLN A 128 15.03 6.71 2.93
CA GLN A 128 15.56 5.63 2.11
C GLN A 128 15.15 5.79 0.63
N TYR A 129 13.93 6.27 0.39
CA TYR A 129 13.36 6.44 -0.95
C TYR A 129 13.45 7.88 -1.47
N ARG A 130 14.20 8.77 -0.80
CA ARG A 130 14.22 10.21 -1.14
C ARG A 130 14.52 10.45 -2.62
N ARG A 131 15.49 9.73 -3.19
CA ARG A 131 15.89 9.88 -4.58
C ARG A 131 14.76 9.46 -5.53
N GLU A 132 14.22 8.26 -5.34
CA GLU A 132 13.13 7.71 -6.13
C GLU A 132 11.87 8.58 -6.07
N LEU A 133 11.53 9.11 -4.89
CA LEU A 133 10.35 9.96 -4.69
C LEU A 133 10.52 11.33 -5.36
N LEU A 134 11.72 11.93 -5.33
CA LEU A 134 11.99 13.19 -6.04
C LEU A 134 11.85 13.05 -7.57
N GLU A 135 12.01 11.84 -8.11
CA GLU A 135 11.86 11.55 -9.55
C GLU A 135 10.40 11.41 -9.99
N TRP A 136 9.44 11.24 -9.07
CA TRP A 136 8.04 10.97 -9.44
C TRP A 136 7.40 12.12 -10.23
N GLY A 137 7.73 13.38 -9.94
CA GLY A 137 7.36 14.53 -10.76
C GLY A 137 5.86 14.77 -10.96
N VAL A 138 5.01 14.20 -10.10
CA VAL A 138 3.54 14.35 -10.15
C VAL A 138 3.08 15.57 -9.35
N ASP A 139 1.90 16.12 -9.70
CA ASP A 139 1.30 17.24 -8.97
C ASP A 139 0.37 16.76 -7.84
N GLU A 140 -0.21 15.57 -8.00
CA GLU A 140 -1.11 14.98 -7.02
C GLU A 140 -0.90 13.47 -6.83
N VAL A 141 -1.09 13.01 -5.60
CA VAL A 141 -1.06 11.60 -5.21
C VAL A 141 -2.31 11.27 -4.40
N ALA A 142 -3.05 10.28 -4.86
CA ALA A 142 -4.20 9.70 -4.19
C ALA A 142 -3.83 8.33 -3.61
N LEU A 143 -3.80 8.21 -2.28
CA LEU A 143 -3.46 6.98 -1.57
C LEU A 143 -4.75 6.29 -1.11
N TYR A 144 -5.23 5.34 -1.91
CA TYR A 144 -6.34 4.45 -1.56
C TYR A 144 -5.78 3.27 -0.77
N GLY A 145 -5.87 3.37 0.55
CA GLY A 145 -5.58 2.32 1.49
C GLY A 145 -6.32 2.60 2.80
N CYS A 146 -6.71 1.55 3.51
CA CYS A 146 -7.42 1.72 4.77
C CYS A 146 -6.64 2.61 5.74
N ARG A 147 -7.28 3.66 6.24
CA ARG A 147 -6.80 4.48 7.36
C ARG A 147 -5.44 5.15 7.16
N VAL A 148 -4.90 5.24 5.95
CA VAL A 148 -3.59 5.88 5.67
C VAL A 148 -3.52 7.32 6.21
N GLY A 149 -4.65 8.03 6.31
CA GLY A 149 -4.78 9.37 6.89
C GLY A 149 -5.40 9.44 8.30
N ALA A 150 -5.52 8.31 9.01
CA ALA A 150 -6.19 8.24 10.31
C ALA A 150 -5.29 8.63 11.49
N GLY A 151 -5.63 9.70 12.20
CA GLY A 151 -4.90 10.17 13.38
C GLY A 151 -3.69 11.06 13.05
N ASN A 152 -3.04 11.60 14.08
CA ASN A 152 -2.02 12.64 13.91
C ASN A 152 -0.74 12.12 13.23
N SER A 153 -0.30 10.91 13.57
CA SER A 153 0.89 10.27 12.99
C SER A 153 0.71 10.03 11.48
N ALA A 154 -0.49 9.59 11.08
CA ALA A 154 -0.86 9.40 9.69
C ALA A 154 -0.89 10.70 8.89
N LYS A 155 -1.43 11.76 9.48
CA LYS A 155 -1.41 13.10 8.86
C LYS A 155 0.02 13.63 8.70
N ALA A 156 0.89 13.38 9.69
CA ALA A 156 2.30 13.74 9.60
C ALA A 156 2.98 13.01 8.43
N PHE A 157 2.73 11.70 8.25
CA PHE A 157 3.19 10.96 7.08
C PHE A 157 2.77 11.64 5.77
N LEU A 158 1.48 11.93 5.61
CA LEU A 158 0.94 12.54 4.38
C LEU A 158 1.53 13.94 4.12
N VAL A 159 1.76 14.72 5.17
CA VAL A 159 2.45 16.02 5.07
C VAL A 159 3.91 15.86 4.64
N GLU A 160 4.66 14.95 5.26
CA GLU A 160 6.09 14.76 4.96
C GLU A 160 6.32 14.23 3.54
N ILE A 161 5.56 13.22 3.10
CA ILE A 161 5.65 12.74 1.72
C ILE A 161 5.21 13.82 0.71
N GLY A 162 4.17 14.60 1.04
CA GLY A 162 3.74 15.71 0.18
C GLY A 162 4.82 16.80 0.01
N LYS A 163 5.53 17.16 1.09
CA LYS A 163 6.67 18.08 1.02
C LYS A 163 7.79 17.54 0.14
N LEU A 164 8.12 16.25 0.31
CA LEU A 164 9.18 15.59 -0.44
C LEU A 164 8.85 15.52 -1.94
N LEU A 165 7.62 15.16 -2.29
CA LEU A 165 7.14 15.08 -3.66
C LEU A 165 6.89 16.45 -4.30
N LYS A 166 6.73 17.51 -3.48
CA LYS A 166 6.16 18.80 -3.90
C LYS A 166 4.79 18.64 -4.56
N ALA A 167 4.00 17.70 -4.05
CA ALA A 167 2.70 17.30 -4.58
C ALA A 167 1.60 17.40 -3.52
N HIS A 168 0.35 17.54 -3.97
CA HIS A 168 -0.81 17.36 -3.11
C HIS A 168 -1.01 15.87 -2.83
N VAL A 169 -1.09 15.48 -1.57
CA VAL A 169 -1.27 14.08 -1.18
C VAL A 169 -2.56 13.93 -0.42
N SER A 170 -3.39 12.99 -0.86
CA SER A 170 -4.67 12.69 -0.22
C SER A 170 -4.72 11.22 0.21
N GLY A 171 -5.40 10.95 1.32
CA GLY A 171 -5.54 9.60 1.89
C GLY A 171 -6.83 9.46 2.66
N SER A 172 -7.27 8.22 2.87
CA SER A 172 -8.48 7.93 3.66
C SER A 172 -8.16 7.77 5.14
N SER A 173 -8.95 8.38 6.02
CA SER A 173 -8.93 8.14 7.46
C SER A 173 -9.78 6.93 7.88
N ARG A 174 -10.51 6.33 6.94
CA ARG A 174 -11.45 5.22 7.16
C ARG A 174 -11.05 3.98 6.37
N LEU A 175 -11.82 2.93 6.56
CA LEU A 175 -11.72 1.72 5.74
C LEU A 175 -12.13 2.04 4.29
N THR A 176 -11.31 1.58 3.34
CA THR A 176 -11.45 1.85 1.90
C THR A 176 -11.76 0.57 1.13
N GLY A 177 -12.72 0.63 0.20
CA GLY A 177 -13.21 -0.51 -0.57
C GLY A 177 -14.73 -0.63 -0.47
N ASN A 178 -15.30 -1.76 -0.91
CA ASN A 178 -16.75 -1.96 -0.90
C ASN A 178 -17.16 -3.43 -0.63
N SER A 179 -16.62 -4.00 0.44
CA SER A 179 -16.95 -5.38 0.84
C SER A 179 -18.43 -5.58 1.22
N LEU A 180 -19.11 -4.57 1.80
CA LEU A 180 -20.48 -4.69 2.29
C LEU A 180 -21.30 -3.37 2.19
N ARG A 181 -20.97 -2.45 1.29
CA ARG A 181 -21.58 -1.09 1.18
C ARG A 181 -21.43 -0.17 2.40
N GLN A 182 -20.70 -0.60 3.43
CA GLN A 182 -20.42 0.20 4.63
C GLN A 182 -19.10 1.00 4.53
N HIS A 183 -18.27 0.67 3.54
CA HIS A 183 -16.98 1.31 3.28
C HIS A 183 -17.07 2.12 1.99
N ASN A 184 -16.21 3.12 1.85
CA ASN A 184 -16.23 4.01 0.68
C ASN A 184 -14.81 4.32 0.21
N TRP A 185 -14.73 5.01 -0.91
CA TRP A 185 -13.46 5.37 -1.55
C TRP A 185 -13.05 6.82 -1.27
N ILE A 186 -13.55 7.42 -0.18
CA ILE A 186 -13.35 8.83 0.13
C ILE A 186 -11.95 9.04 0.72
N LEU A 187 -11.23 10.01 0.16
CA LEU A 187 -9.97 10.53 0.67
C LEU A 187 -10.26 11.83 1.43
N ASP A 188 -10.52 11.70 2.72
CA ASP A 188 -10.98 12.78 3.60
C ASP A 188 -9.85 13.62 4.22
N PHE A 189 -8.59 13.21 4.01
CA PHE A 189 -7.43 14.05 4.28
C PHE A 189 -6.71 14.45 2.99
N SER A 190 -6.31 15.71 2.88
CA SER A 190 -5.49 16.23 1.78
C SER A 190 -4.51 17.31 2.27
N THR A 191 -3.29 17.34 1.74
CA THR A 191 -2.30 18.38 2.03
C THR A 191 -2.49 19.66 1.19
N GLY A 192 -3.39 19.65 0.19
CA GLY A 192 -3.69 20.77 -0.71
C GLY A 192 -5.12 21.32 -0.61
N LYS A 193 -5.48 22.30 -1.46
CA LYS A 193 -6.84 22.88 -1.46
C LYS A 193 -7.86 21.93 -2.14
N SER A 194 -8.87 21.55 -1.36
CA SER A 194 -10.10 20.80 -1.68
C SER A 194 -9.99 19.26 -1.76
N TRP A 195 -10.77 18.61 -0.90
CA TRP A 195 -11.09 17.17 -0.85
C TRP A 195 -11.81 16.65 -2.11
N ASN A 196 -12.30 17.55 -2.98
CA ASN A 196 -13.12 17.24 -4.17
C ASN A 196 -12.40 17.44 -5.51
N SER A 197 -11.12 17.79 -5.51
CA SER A 197 -10.43 18.20 -6.75
C SER A 197 -9.71 17.06 -7.48
N ILE A 198 -9.44 15.94 -6.81
CA ILE A 198 -8.79 14.78 -7.45
C ILE A 198 -9.85 14.00 -8.22
N ARG A 199 -9.69 13.94 -9.54
CA ARG A 199 -10.51 13.07 -10.40
C ARG A 199 -10.20 11.62 -10.04
N SER A 200 -11.20 10.82 -9.66
CA SER A 200 -11.01 9.38 -9.43
C SER A 200 -10.30 8.73 -10.61
N GLY A 201 -9.40 7.78 -10.36
CA GLY A 201 -8.74 6.99 -11.41
C GLY A 201 -9.57 5.79 -11.88
N LEU A 202 -10.60 5.41 -11.12
CA LEU A 202 -11.47 4.27 -11.36
C LEU A 202 -12.86 4.72 -11.80
N ARG A 203 -13.50 3.90 -12.66
CA ARG A 203 -14.91 4.08 -13.02
C ARG A 203 -15.80 3.87 -11.78
N PRO A 204 -16.87 4.67 -11.60
CA PRO A 204 -17.76 4.53 -10.44
C PRO A 204 -18.33 3.12 -10.27
N GLU A 205 -18.67 2.44 -11.37
CA GLU A 205 -19.24 1.10 -11.35
C GLU A 205 -18.25 0.07 -10.79
N VAL A 206 -16.95 0.25 -11.06
CA VAL A 206 -15.86 -0.60 -10.53
C VAL A 206 -15.75 -0.40 -9.03
N MET A 207 -15.76 0.85 -8.58
CA MET A 207 -15.71 1.20 -7.16
C MET A 207 -16.93 0.66 -6.40
N GLU A 208 -18.10 0.63 -7.03
CA GLU A 208 -19.32 0.06 -6.45
C GLU A 208 -19.30 -1.48 -6.42
N GLN A 209 -18.71 -2.13 -7.43
CA GLN A 209 -18.73 -3.59 -7.54
C GLN A 209 -17.58 -4.28 -6.79
N TYR A 210 -16.50 -3.56 -6.49
CA TYR A 210 -15.32 -4.09 -5.82
C TYR A 210 -15.63 -4.66 -4.43
N ARG A 211 -15.48 -5.97 -4.24
CA ARG A 211 -15.82 -6.66 -2.98
C ARG A 211 -14.70 -6.70 -1.93
N GLY A 212 -13.51 -6.24 -2.29
CA GLY A 212 -12.38 -6.24 -1.38
C GLY A 212 -12.38 -5.10 -0.37
N LEU A 213 -11.53 -5.29 0.64
CA LEU A 213 -11.15 -4.27 1.61
C LEU A 213 -9.66 -3.98 1.47
N LEU A 214 -9.29 -2.71 1.41
CA LEU A 214 -7.90 -2.27 1.31
C LEU A 214 -7.17 -2.25 2.68
N SER A 215 -7.52 -3.18 3.58
CA SER A 215 -6.93 -3.30 4.93
C SER A 215 -5.86 -4.36 4.91
N ASN A 216 -4.69 -4.08 5.50
CA ASN A 216 -3.73 -5.15 5.73
C ASN A 216 -4.37 -6.19 6.67
N SER A 217 -4.24 -7.48 6.34
CA SER A 217 -4.89 -8.59 7.04
C SER A 217 -4.51 -8.68 8.53
N ILE A 218 -3.46 -7.98 8.94
CA ILE A 218 -2.97 -7.90 10.32
C ILE A 218 -3.90 -7.08 11.24
N GLU A 219 -4.73 -6.16 10.70
CA GLU A 219 -5.63 -5.32 11.52
C GLU A 219 -7.08 -5.81 11.58
N LEU A 220 -7.40 -6.98 11.03
CA LEU A 220 -8.78 -7.53 11.08
C LEU A 220 -9.18 -8.09 12.45
N PHE A 221 -8.31 -8.01 13.46
CA PHE A 221 -8.68 -8.26 14.85
C PHE A 221 -8.56 -6.97 15.67
N PRO A 222 -9.66 -6.26 15.95
CA PRO A 222 -9.68 -5.41 17.11
C PRO A 222 -9.45 -6.31 18.33
N ILE A 223 -8.30 -6.18 18.98
CA ILE A 223 -7.99 -6.76 20.31
C ILE A 223 -8.86 -6.14 21.43
N HIS A 224 -10.11 -5.77 21.14
CA HIS A 224 -11.05 -5.23 22.12
C HIS A 224 -12.37 -6.01 22.23
N GLU A 225 -12.49 -7.14 21.53
CA GLU A 225 -13.69 -7.98 21.62
C GLU A 225 -13.40 -9.47 21.90
N ILE A 226 -12.15 -9.81 22.23
CA ILE A 226 -11.76 -11.20 22.52
C ILE A 226 -11.75 -11.49 24.04
N GLU A 227 -11.61 -10.48 24.91
CA GLU A 227 -11.60 -10.70 26.36
C GLU A 227 -12.97 -11.12 26.93
N SER A 228 -14.07 -10.81 26.25
CA SER A 228 -15.43 -11.18 26.71
C SER A 228 -15.89 -12.57 26.25
N ASN A 229 -15.21 -13.19 25.28
CA ASN A 229 -15.62 -14.48 24.70
C ASN A 229 -14.62 -15.63 24.87
N LEU A 230 -13.42 -15.37 25.38
CA LEU A 230 -12.48 -16.45 25.77
C LEU A 230 -12.94 -17.26 26.98
N TYR A 231 -13.99 -16.84 27.70
CA TYR A 231 -14.62 -17.64 28.76
C TYR A 231 -15.76 -18.54 28.27
N LYS A 232 -16.11 -18.53 26.96
CA LYS A 232 -17.22 -19.32 26.40
C LYS A 232 -16.83 -20.36 25.35
N ILE A 233 -15.62 -20.30 24.82
CA ILE A 233 -15.15 -21.30 23.85
C ILE A 233 -14.38 -22.38 24.61
N ASN A 234 -15.10 -23.37 25.12
CA ASN A 234 -14.53 -24.66 25.51
C ASN A 234 -13.91 -25.30 24.26
N PHE A 235 -12.63 -25.07 24.02
CA PHE A 235 -11.86 -25.91 23.13
C PHE A 235 -11.62 -27.24 23.84
N LEU A 236 -12.28 -28.28 23.35
CA LEU A 236 -11.98 -29.66 23.72
C LEU A 236 -10.49 -29.94 23.40
N PRO A 237 -9.70 -30.48 24.34
CA PRO A 237 -8.28 -30.66 24.13
C PRO A 237 -8.06 -31.92 23.27
N THR A 238 -7.66 -31.73 22.01
CA THR A 238 -6.89 -32.75 21.28
C THR A 238 -5.46 -32.27 21.13
N ASP A 239 -4.63 -32.77 22.05
CA ASP A 239 -3.22 -33.12 21.92
C ASP A 239 -2.41 -32.44 20.81
N ARG A 240 -1.56 -31.48 21.22
CA ARG A 240 -0.13 -31.33 20.83
C ARG A 240 0.39 -29.92 21.09
N VAL A 241 0.36 -29.43 22.34
CA VAL A 241 1.32 -28.40 22.80
C VAL A 241 1.59 -28.59 24.29
N PHE A 242 2.20 -29.72 24.67
CA PHE A 242 2.77 -29.94 26.01
C PHE A 242 4.21 -30.38 25.86
N ALA A 243 5.08 -29.43 25.54
CA ALA A 243 6.53 -29.57 25.70
C ALA A 243 7.16 -28.20 25.49
N LEU A 244 7.23 -27.38 26.55
CA LEU A 244 8.35 -26.43 26.73
C LEU A 244 8.41 -25.73 28.11
N GLU A 245 7.48 -25.91 29.04
CA GLU A 245 7.58 -25.25 30.36
C GLU A 245 7.40 -26.17 31.59
N GLN A 246 8.15 -27.28 31.68
CA GLN A 246 8.34 -27.98 32.96
C GLN A 246 9.77 -28.52 33.18
N ARG A 247 10.76 -27.65 32.98
CA ARG A 247 12.08 -27.82 33.61
C ARG A 247 12.43 -26.51 34.30
N LEU A 248 12.15 -26.45 35.61
CA LEU A 248 12.94 -25.76 36.66
C LEU A 248 12.18 -25.51 37.99
N VAL A 249 11.02 -26.14 38.23
CA VAL A 249 10.38 -26.11 39.57
C VAL A 249 10.05 -27.52 40.06
N SER A 250 11.07 -28.36 40.27
CA SER A 250 10.91 -29.57 41.10
C SER A 250 12.26 -30.12 41.61
N THR A 251 12.97 -29.35 42.43
CA THR A 251 13.89 -29.94 43.43
C THR A 251 13.79 -29.15 44.73
N SER A 252 13.03 -29.71 45.67
CA SER A 252 13.13 -29.55 47.14
C SER A 252 11.77 -29.34 47.79
N LYS A 253 11.09 -30.45 48.10
CA LYS A 253 10.24 -30.56 49.28
C LYS A 253 10.22 -32.03 49.72
N SER A 254 11.09 -32.34 50.68
CA SER A 254 11.04 -33.56 51.48
C SER A 254 11.46 -33.23 52.91
N SER A 255 10.48 -33.24 53.82
CA SER A 255 10.53 -33.66 55.25
C SER A 255 9.35 -33.03 55.98
N LEU A 256 8.23 -33.74 56.14
CA LEU A 256 7.90 -34.67 57.25
C LEU A 256 7.67 -33.96 58.59
N PHE A 257 6.39 -33.92 58.98
CA PHE A 257 5.87 -33.66 60.33
C PHE A 257 6.10 -34.88 61.23
N LEU A 258 6.48 -34.67 62.50
CA LEU A 258 5.90 -35.38 63.65
C LEU A 258 5.98 -34.49 64.92
N VAL A 259 4.90 -34.51 65.69
CA VAL A 259 4.67 -33.84 66.98
C VAL A 259 5.10 -34.77 68.12
N GLY A 260 5.65 -34.21 69.21
CA GLY A 260 5.85 -34.94 70.48
C GLY A 260 6.31 -34.05 71.63
N ASN A 261 5.44 -33.87 72.64
CA ASN A 261 5.68 -33.21 73.94
C ASN A 261 6.60 -34.05 74.86
N SER A 262 7.46 -33.42 75.67
CA SER A 262 7.71 -33.83 77.07
C SER A 262 8.44 -32.75 77.89
N GLN A 263 8.07 -32.65 79.17
CA GLN A 263 8.58 -31.74 80.19
C GLN A 263 9.97 -32.09 80.76
N ALA A 264 10.51 -31.11 81.52
CA ALA A 264 11.28 -31.22 82.78
C ALA A 264 12.73 -31.76 82.73
N SER A 265 13.68 -30.88 83.09
CA SER A 265 14.45 -30.90 84.36
C SER A 265 15.24 -29.61 84.49
#